data_AF-A0A3N9VK42-F1
#
_entry.id   AF-A0A3N9VK42-F1
#
_cell.length_a   1.000
_cell.length_b   1.000
_cell.length_c   1.000
_cell.angle_alpha   90.00
_cell.angle_beta   90.00
_cell.angle_gamma   90.00
#
_symmetry.space_group_name_H-M   'P 1'
#
loop_
_entity.id
_entity.type
_entity.pdbx_description
1 polymer ?
#
loop_
_entity_poly.entity_id
_entity_poly.type
_entity_poly.pdbx_seq_one_letter_code
_entity_poly.pdbx_strand_id
1 'polypeptide(L)'
;MPTQPISEDVLREKYAKPGETTVADIHARVARALASVEPDPDTWEPRFREALERGFIPAGRIMSAAGTDIQATLINCFVQPVGDSISEPDTDGKPGIYIALRESAETMRRGGGVGYDFSRIRPKGARVKGTASNASGPISYMRVFDRSCETVESAGSRRGAQMGVLRCDHPDIEDFIHAKDRAGELTNFNISVVVTDAFLRAVEANADWDLVHRAEPGEAQRAMASRRDDGLWVYRTL
;
A
#
# COMPACT_ATOMS: atom_id res chain seq x y z
N MET A 1 28.18 11.80 19.87
CA MET A 1 28.96 11.45 18.66
C MET A 1 28.96 12.66 17.74
N PRO A 2 30.05 12.95 17.00
CA PRO A 2 30.05 14.03 16.02
C PRO A 2 29.03 13.76 14.91
N THR A 3 28.44 14.81 14.34
CA THR A 3 27.55 14.71 13.17
C THR A 3 28.32 14.12 11.99
N GLN A 4 27.69 13.17 11.30
CA GLN A 4 28.27 12.60 10.08
C GLN A 4 27.98 13.53 8.89
N PRO A 5 28.95 13.82 8.00
CA PRO A 5 28.75 14.72 6.86
C PRO A 5 27.54 14.35 5.99
N ILE A 6 27.31 13.06 5.76
CA ILE A 6 26.17 12.57 4.97
C ILE A 6 24.81 12.98 5.58
N SER A 7 24.73 13.10 6.91
CA SER A 7 23.50 13.54 7.58
C SER A 7 23.17 14.99 7.25
N GLU A 8 24.20 15.85 7.13
CA GLU A 8 24.02 17.25 6.75
C GLU A 8 23.60 17.37 5.28
N ASP A 9 24.21 16.59 4.40
CA ASP A 9 23.86 16.56 2.97
C ASP A 9 22.41 16.13 2.77
N VAL A 10 22.00 15.02 3.40
CA VAL A 10 20.62 14.50 3.32
C VAL A 10 19.62 15.50 3.92
N LEU A 11 19.98 16.14 5.04
CA LEU A 11 19.16 17.16 5.68
C LEU A 11 18.88 18.33 4.74
N ARG A 12 19.93 18.85 4.09
CA ARG A 12 19.83 19.96 3.14
C ARG A 12 19.07 19.58 1.88
N GLU A 13 19.32 18.38 1.34
CA GLU A 13 18.70 17.94 0.09
C GLU A 13 17.21 17.59 0.25
N LYS A 14 16.83 16.94 1.36
CA LYS A 14 15.49 16.32 1.48
C LYS A 14 14.53 17.04 2.44
N TYR A 15 15.05 17.85 3.37
CA TYR A 15 14.25 18.37 4.49
C TYR A 15 14.25 19.89 4.55
N ALA A 16 15.42 20.52 4.43
CA ALA A 16 15.56 21.97 4.48
C ALA A 16 14.68 22.68 3.45
N LYS A 17 14.08 23.79 3.87
CA LYS A 17 13.30 24.71 3.05
C LYS A 17 14.07 26.01 2.81
N PRO A 18 13.63 26.88 1.88
CA PRO A 18 14.29 28.17 1.66
C PRO A 18 14.46 28.93 2.98
N GLY A 19 15.72 29.24 3.34
CA GLY A 19 16.08 29.90 4.60
C GLY A 19 16.51 28.97 5.74
N GLU A 20 16.33 27.65 5.61
CA GLU A 20 16.78 26.66 6.60
C GLU A 20 18.17 26.13 6.22
N THR A 21 19.14 26.21 7.14
CA THR A 21 20.52 25.77 6.88
C THR A 21 21.03 24.77 7.91
N THR A 22 20.40 24.71 9.07
CA THR A 22 20.76 23.85 10.19
C THR A 22 19.62 22.92 10.58
N VAL A 23 19.96 21.86 11.33
CA VAL A 23 18.95 20.98 11.94
C VAL A 23 18.04 21.72 12.92
N ALA A 24 18.57 22.73 13.61
CA ALA A 24 17.82 23.56 14.55
C ALA A 24 16.73 24.36 13.84
N ASP A 25 16.99 24.89 12.63
CA ASP A 25 15.99 25.61 11.83
C ASP A 25 14.80 24.70 11.50
N ILE A 26 15.09 23.48 11.05
CA ILE A 26 14.07 22.47 10.72
C ILE A 26 13.29 22.08 11.97
N HIS A 27 13.98 21.82 13.09
CA HIS A 27 13.34 21.48 14.36
C HIS A 27 12.43 22.60 14.85
N ALA A 28 12.84 23.87 14.70
CA ALA A 28 12.03 25.01 15.07
C ALA A 28 10.76 25.10 14.22
N ARG A 29 10.85 24.94 12.88
CA ARG A 29 9.67 24.89 12.00
C ARG A 29 8.73 23.76 12.40
N VAL A 30 9.25 22.54 12.56
CA VAL A 30 8.43 21.36 12.88
C VAL A 30 7.78 21.51 14.24
N ALA A 31 8.52 21.93 15.27
CA ALA A 31 7.97 22.14 16.62
C ALA A 31 6.84 23.18 16.63
N ARG A 32 7.03 24.32 15.96
CA ARG A 32 5.99 25.35 15.81
C ARG A 32 4.75 24.83 15.11
N ALA A 33 4.93 24.09 14.01
CA ALA A 33 3.83 23.52 13.24
C ALA A 33 3.04 22.47 14.03
N LEU A 34 3.71 21.65 14.85
CA LEU A 34 3.05 20.70 15.73
C LEU A 34 2.33 21.41 16.88
N ALA A 35 2.92 22.46 17.45
CA ALA A 35 2.30 23.23 18.54
C ALA A 35 1.08 24.03 18.08
N SER A 36 1.02 24.47 16.82
CA SER A 36 -0.07 25.33 16.34
C SER A 36 -1.45 24.68 16.32
N VAL A 37 -1.53 23.35 16.43
CA VAL A 37 -2.80 22.61 16.53
C VAL A 37 -3.18 22.26 17.98
N GLU A 38 -2.30 22.57 18.93
CA GLU A 38 -2.55 22.36 20.35
C GLU A 38 -3.38 23.51 20.94
N PRO A 39 -4.13 23.27 22.04
CA PRO A 39 -4.88 24.33 22.72
C PRO A 39 -4.02 25.47 23.29
N ASP A 40 -2.76 25.18 23.63
CA ASP A 40 -1.80 26.14 24.20
C ASP A 40 -0.43 26.03 23.48
N PRO A 41 -0.30 26.65 22.29
CA PRO A 41 0.91 26.52 21.48
C PRO A 41 2.18 27.00 22.17
N ASP A 42 2.11 28.04 23.00
CA ASP A 42 3.26 28.63 23.69
C ASP A 42 3.86 27.67 24.73
N THR A 43 3.02 26.84 25.36
CA THR A 43 3.47 25.77 26.26
C THR A 43 4.05 24.58 25.49
N TRP A 44 3.51 24.25 24.32
CA TRP A 44 3.89 23.03 23.58
C TRP A 44 5.07 23.19 22.63
N GLU A 45 5.25 24.35 21.99
CA GLU A 45 6.37 24.57 21.05
C GLU A 45 7.74 24.30 21.70
N PRO A 46 8.07 24.81 22.90
CA PRO A 46 9.34 24.51 23.56
C PRO A 46 9.52 23.02 23.87
N ARG A 47 8.43 22.33 24.25
CA ARG A 47 8.46 20.90 24.59
C ARG A 47 8.70 20.02 23.37
N PHE A 48 8.04 20.33 22.25
CA PHE A 48 8.27 19.62 21.00
C PHE A 48 9.69 19.86 20.48
N ARG A 49 10.19 21.10 20.58
CA ARG A 49 11.57 21.43 20.21
C ARG A 49 12.57 20.64 21.06
N GLU A 50 12.41 20.62 22.37
CA GLU A 50 13.26 19.85 23.27
C GLU A 50 13.24 18.35 22.94
N ALA A 51 12.06 17.78 22.63
CA ALA A 51 11.95 16.38 22.24
C ALA A 51 12.74 16.07 20.95
N LEU A 52 12.64 16.93 19.93
CA LEU A 52 13.40 16.81 18.68
C LEU A 52 14.91 16.87 18.92
N GLU A 53 15.36 17.82 19.76
CA GLU A 53 16.78 17.98 20.14
C GLU A 53 17.32 16.80 20.96
N ARG A 54 16.46 16.16 21.76
CA ARG A 54 16.79 14.94 22.53
C ARG A 54 16.73 13.66 21.70
N GLY A 55 16.44 13.74 20.40
CA GLY A 55 16.54 12.63 19.46
C GLY A 55 15.22 11.93 19.14
N PHE A 56 14.06 12.46 19.55
CA PHE A 56 12.80 12.03 18.96
C PHE A 56 12.69 12.60 17.54
N ILE A 57 12.83 11.76 16.51
CA ILE A 57 12.78 12.20 15.12
C ILE A 57 11.49 11.69 14.45
N PRO A 58 10.53 12.57 14.14
CA PRO A 58 9.33 12.23 13.39
C PRO A 58 9.63 11.62 12.02
N ALA A 59 8.62 10.97 11.47
CA ALA A 59 8.64 10.46 10.11
C ALA A 59 9.07 11.52 9.09
N GLY A 60 9.77 11.10 8.03
CA GLY A 60 10.36 12.03 7.06
C GLY A 60 9.37 13.00 6.39
N ARG A 61 8.09 12.64 6.24
CA ARG A 61 7.08 13.59 5.72
C ARG A 61 6.77 14.71 6.71
N ILE A 62 6.70 14.40 8.00
CA ILE A 62 6.52 15.41 9.05
C ILE A 62 7.72 16.37 9.02
N MET A 63 8.94 15.83 9.03
CA MET A 63 10.16 16.63 8.99
C MET A 63 10.27 17.53 7.75
N SER A 64 9.82 17.03 6.59
CA SER A 64 9.90 17.77 5.33
C SER A 64 8.76 18.76 5.12
N ALA A 65 7.51 18.47 5.54
CA ALA A 65 6.33 19.23 5.13
C ALA A 65 5.61 19.99 6.25
N ALA A 66 5.80 19.64 7.53
CA ALA A 66 5.13 20.36 8.62
C ALA A 66 5.56 21.83 8.64
N GLY A 67 4.59 22.74 8.73
CA GLY A 67 4.84 24.19 8.74
C GLY A 67 5.23 24.76 7.37
N THR A 68 4.88 24.08 6.27
CA THR A 68 5.09 24.56 4.90
C THR A 68 3.76 24.67 4.16
N ASP A 69 3.71 25.44 3.07
CA ASP A 69 2.53 25.56 2.21
C ASP A 69 2.34 24.39 1.23
N ILE A 70 3.23 23.39 1.30
CA ILE A 70 3.17 22.21 0.42
C ILE A 70 1.93 21.40 0.79
N GLN A 71 1.07 21.15 -0.20
CA GLN A 71 -0.12 20.30 -0.07
C GLN A 71 0.25 18.81 -0.02
N ALA A 72 1.03 18.42 0.98
CA ALA A 72 1.44 17.05 1.27
C ALA A 72 0.75 16.52 2.52
N THR A 73 0.61 15.21 2.61
CA THR A 73 0.20 14.56 3.85
C THR A 73 1.38 14.46 4.83
N LEU A 74 1.12 14.68 6.11
CA LEU A 74 2.08 14.41 7.19
C LEU A 74 2.12 12.92 7.60
N ILE A 75 1.17 12.13 7.11
CA ILE A 75 1.10 10.68 7.31
C ILE A 75 1.88 9.98 6.18
N ASN A 76 2.75 9.04 6.53
CA ASN A 76 3.53 8.27 5.55
C ASN A 76 2.77 7.09 4.95
N CYS A 77 2.03 6.35 5.78
CA CYS A 77 1.58 5.00 5.50
C CYS A 77 0.05 4.95 5.39
N PHE A 78 -0.45 4.40 4.29
CA PHE A 78 -1.88 4.23 4.04
C PHE A 78 -2.18 2.80 3.61
N VAL A 79 -3.40 2.37 3.90
CA VAL A 79 -3.97 1.14 3.36
C VAL A 79 -5.24 1.52 2.60
N GLN A 80 -5.27 1.23 1.31
CA GLN A 80 -6.43 1.44 0.47
C GLN A 80 -7.18 0.11 0.30
N PRO A 81 -8.43 -0.01 0.77
CA PRO A 81 -9.24 -1.19 0.50
C PRO A 81 -9.56 -1.29 -0.99
N VAL A 82 -9.56 -2.51 -1.53
CA VAL A 82 -9.93 -2.80 -2.93
C VAL A 82 -11.03 -3.87 -2.94
N GLY A 83 -12.18 -3.54 -3.53
CA GLY A 83 -13.33 -4.42 -3.68
C GLY A 83 -13.34 -5.19 -5.00
N ASP A 84 -14.13 -6.26 -5.04
CA ASP A 84 -14.30 -7.11 -6.24
C ASP A 84 -15.36 -6.55 -7.21
N SER A 85 -15.14 -5.32 -7.66
CA SER A 85 -16.02 -4.55 -8.55
C SER A 85 -15.21 -3.50 -9.31
N ILE A 86 -15.66 -3.08 -10.50
CA ILE A 86 -14.96 -2.06 -11.29
C ILE A 86 -15.10 -0.67 -10.67
N SER A 87 -16.34 -0.24 -10.43
CA SER A 87 -16.65 1.15 -10.03
C SER A 87 -17.47 1.23 -8.74
N GLU A 88 -18.45 0.33 -8.58
CA GLU A 88 -19.34 0.34 -7.43
C GLU A 88 -18.70 -0.33 -6.21
N PRO A 89 -19.14 0.00 -4.98
CA PRO A 89 -18.77 -0.78 -3.81
C PRO A 89 -19.12 -2.26 -3.99
N ASP A 90 -18.26 -3.15 -3.49
CA ASP A 90 -18.53 -4.59 -3.50
C ASP A 90 -19.52 -4.98 -2.40
N THR A 91 -19.85 -6.28 -2.31
CA THR A 91 -20.85 -6.80 -1.37
C THR A 91 -20.53 -6.53 0.10
N ASP A 92 -19.25 -6.30 0.45
CA ASP A 92 -18.84 -5.99 1.82
C ASP A 92 -18.54 -4.49 1.98
N GLY A 93 -19.02 -3.65 1.06
CA GLY A 93 -18.90 -2.20 1.10
C GLY A 93 -17.51 -1.66 0.78
N LYS A 94 -16.61 -2.47 0.19
CA LYS A 94 -15.27 -1.99 -0.22
C LYS A 94 -15.35 -1.27 -1.56
N PRO A 95 -14.60 -0.18 -1.77
CA PRO A 95 -14.66 0.60 -3.00
C PRO A 95 -14.24 -0.24 -4.21
N GLY A 96 -14.84 0.02 -5.38
CA GLY A 96 -14.43 -0.61 -6.63
C GLY A 96 -12.97 -0.30 -7.00
N ILE A 97 -12.41 -1.11 -7.89
CA ILE A 97 -11.01 -1.10 -8.30
C ILE A 97 -10.58 0.30 -8.81
N TYR A 98 -11.37 0.94 -9.66
CA TYR A 98 -11.02 2.25 -10.22
C TYR A 98 -11.20 3.40 -9.22
N ILE A 99 -12.11 3.25 -8.25
CA ILE A 99 -12.25 4.20 -7.14
C ILE A 99 -11.03 4.11 -6.23
N ALA A 100 -10.62 2.89 -5.85
CA ALA A 100 -9.42 2.64 -5.07
C ALA A 100 -8.16 3.16 -5.78
N LEU A 101 -8.04 2.95 -7.10
CA LEU A 101 -6.95 3.49 -7.92
C LEU A 101 -6.88 5.01 -7.85
N ARG A 102 -8.01 5.70 -8.05
CA ARG A 102 -8.11 7.16 -7.98
C ARG A 102 -7.70 7.69 -6.59
N GLU A 103 -8.22 7.09 -5.53
CA GLU A 103 -7.93 7.50 -4.15
C GLU A 103 -6.45 7.30 -3.79
N SER A 104 -5.86 6.23 -4.31
CA SER A 104 -4.45 5.94 -4.13
C SER A 104 -3.56 6.89 -4.91
N ALA A 105 -3.94 7.23 -6.14
CA ALA A 105 -3.26 8.25 -6.92
C ALA A 105 -3.24 9.60 -6.19
N GLU A 106 -4.35 10.01 -5.58
CA GLU A 106 -4.40 11.24 -4.79
C GLU A 106 -3.52 11.16 -3.53
N THR A 107 -3.52 10.00 -2.85
CA THR A 107 -2.66 9.76 -1.69
C THR A 107 -1.18 9.86 -2.06
N MET A 108 -0.78 9.21 -3.16
CA MET A 108 0.57 9.27 -3.69
C MET A 108 0.94 10.68 -4.16
N ARG A 109 0.04 11.40 -4.82
CA ARG A 109 0.25 12.81 -5.21
C ARG A 109 0.61 13.67 -3.99
N ARG A 110 -0.03 13.42 -2.85
CA ARG A 110 0.27 14.08 -1.56
C ARG A 110 1.48 13.50 -0.82
N GLY A 111 2.10 12.44 -1.36
CA GLY A 111 3.33 11.85 -0.86
C GLY A 111 3.17 10.62 0.05
N GLY A 112 1.95 10.10 0.22
CA GLY A 112 1.73 8.86 0.97
C GLY A 112 2.16 7.61 0.20
N GLY A 113 2.69 6.61 0.91
CA GLY A 113 2.82 5.25 0.38
C GLY A 113 1.56 4.44 0.66
N VAL A 114 1.16 3.57 -0.27
CA VAL A 114 -0.14 2.89 -0.22
C VAL A 114 0.00 1.37 -0.30
N GLY A 115 -0.60 0.68 0.67
CA GLY A 115 -0.74 -0.77 0.69
C GLY A 115 -2.13 -1.23 0.27
N TYR A 116 -2.22 -2.41 -0.33
CA TYR A 116 -3.46 -3.03 -0.79
C TYR A 116 -3.47 -4.52 -0.48
N ASP A 117 -4.65 -5.04 -0.14
CA ASP A 117 -4.93 -6.47 -0.18
C ASP A 117 -5.76 -6.77 -1.44
N PHE A 118 -5.15 -7.46 -2.39
CA PHE A 118 -5.77 -7.82 -3.67
C PHE A 118 -6.55 -9.14 -3.61
N SER A 119 -6.54 -9.85 -2.47
CA SER A 119 -7.12 -11.19 -2.32
C SER A 119 -8.64 -11.24 -2.47
N ARG A 120 -9.30 -10.07 -2.47
CA ARG A 120 -10.75 -9.95 -2.67
C ARG A 120 -11.13 -9.97 -4.15
N ILE A 121 -10.22 -9.51 -5.02
CA ILE A 121 -10.46 -9.49 -6.46
C ILE A 121 -10.52 -10.94 -6.93
N ARG A 122 -11.60 -11.27 -7.65
CA ARG A 122 -11.80 -12.64 -8.12
C ARG A 122 -10.65 -13.14 -9.00
N PRO A 123 -10.36 -14.45 -8.96
CA PRO A 123 -9.29 -15.05 -9.73
C PRO A 123 -9.43 -14.86 -11.24
N LYS A 124 -8.31 -14.95 -11.94
CA LYS A 124 -8.29 -15.04 -13.40
C LYS A 124 -9.15 -16.21 -13.88
N GLY A 125 -10.01 -15.94 -14.85
CA GLY A 125 -10.94 -16.94 -15.39
C GLY A 125 -12.26 -17.06 -14.59
N ALA A 126 -12.37 -16.45 -13.41
CA ALA A 126 -13.63 -16.45 -12.65
C ALA A 126 -14.77 -15.76 -13.41
N ARG A 127 -16.01 -16.19 -13.17
CA ARG A 127 -17.19 -15.71 -13.87
C ARG A 127 -17.51 -14.25 -13.50
N VAL A 128 -17.82 -13.43 -14.51
CA VAL A 128 -18.35 -12.07 -14.35
C VAL A 128 -19.80 -12.03 -14.82
N LYS A 129 -20.74 -12.04 -13.86
CA LYS A 129 -22.17 -12.19 -14.13
C LYS A 129 -22.74 -11.06 -15.01
N GLY A 130 -22.38 -9.81 -14.71
CA GLY A 130 -22.97 -8.64 -15.38
C GLY A 130 -22.63 -8.52 -16.87
N THR A 131 -21.51 -9.09 -17.32
CA THR A 131 -21.00 -8.98 -18.70
C THR A 131 -20.89 -10.32 -19.42
N ALA A 132 -21.31 -11.42 -18.76
CA ALA A 132 -21.14 -12.79 -19.25
C ALA A 132 -19.70 -13.09 -19.75
N SER A 133 -18.70 -12.59 -19.03
CA SER A 133 -17.28 -12.71 -19.38
C SER A 133 -16.45 -13.34 -18.26
N ASN A 134 -15.16 -13.53 -18.51
CA ASN A 134 -14.19 -14.01 -17.54
C ASN A 134 -13.36 -12.87 -16.96
N ALA A 135 -12.96 -12.99 -15.69
CA ALA A 135 -12.16 -12.00 -15.00
C ALA A 135 -10.67 -12.07 -15.38
N SER A 136 -10.00 -10.92 -15.35
CA SER A 136 -8.57 -10.81 -15.63
C SER A 136 -7.66 -11.18 -14.45
N GLY A 137 -8.21 -11.23 -13.23
CA GLY A 137 -7.49 -11.54 -11.99
C GLY A 137 -6.77 -10.33 -11.34
N PRO A 138 -6.37 -10.44 -10.07
CA PRO A 138 -5.72 -9.40 -9.29
C PRO A 138 -4.43 -8.88 -9.93
N ILE A 139 -3.56 -9.77 -10.44
CA ILE A 139 -2.25 -9.38 -10.99
C ILE A 139 -2.41 -8.47 -12.22
N SER A 140 -3.45 -8.69 -13.03
CA SER A 140 -3.75 -7.81 -14.16
C SER A 140 -4.11 -6.40 -13.70
N TYR A 141 -4.86 -6.25 -12.61
CA TYR A 141 -5.17 -4.95 -12.04
C TYR A 141 -3.98 -4.33 -11.31
N MET A 142 -3.13 -5.12 -10.65
CA MET A 142 -1.88 -4.62 -10.05
C MET A 142 -1.00 -3.90 -11.09
N ARG A 143 -0.96 -4.38 -12.33
CA ARG A 143 -0.25 -3.68 -13.44
C ARG A 143 -0.84 -2.30 -13.75
N VAL A 144 -2.16 -2.13 -13.63
CA VAL A 144 -2.82 -0.82 -13.80
C VAL A 144 -2.40 0.13 -12.67
N PHE A 145 -2.36 -0.35 -11.43
CA PHE A 145 -1.89 0.42 -10.27
C PHE A 145 -0.40 0.78 -10.40
N ASP A 146 0.42 -0.13 -10.92
CA ASP A 146 1.85 0.08 -11.13
C ASP A 146 2.09 1.22 -12.14
N ARG A 147 1.39 1.20 -13.28
CA ARG A 147 1.48 2.25 -14.31
C ARG A 147 0.94 3.59 -13.84
N SER A 148 -0.12 3.59 -13.02
CA SER A 148 -0.61 4.81 -12.41
C SER A 148 0.43 5.43 -11.48
N CYS A 149 1.07 4.63 -10.63
CA CYS A 149 2.13 5.11 -9.75
C CYS A 149 3.38 5.61 -10.49
N GLU A 150 3.72 5.01 -11.63
CA GLU A 150 4.80 5.50 -12.50
C GLU A 150 4.52 6.91 -13.03
N THR A 151 3.24 7.22 -13.31
CA THR A 151 2.81 8.52 -13.85
C THR A 151 2.64 9.58 -12.76
N VAL A 152 2.21 9.19 -11.57
CA VAL A 152 1.96 10.11 -10.45
C VAL A 152 3.28 10.42 -9.74
N GLU A 153 3.85 11.58 -10.04
CA GLU A 153 4.95 12.12 -9.24
C GLU A 153 4.45 12.45 -7.83
N SER A 154 5.09 11.87 -6.80
CA SER A 154 4.74 12.17 -5.41
C SER A 154 5.33 13.53 -5.01
N ALA A 155 4.54 14.36 -4.32
CA ALA A 155 4.98 15.68 -3.86
C ALA A 155 6.36 15.61 -3.16
N GLY A 156 7.26 16.52 -3.54
CA GLY A 156 8.57 16.68 -2.90
C GLY A 156 9.63 15.64 -3.30
N SER A 157 9.88 15.48 -4.61
CA SER A 157 11.01 14.74 -5.21
C SER A 157 11.12 13.24 -4.86
N ARG A 158 10.02 12.60 -4.44
CA ARG A 158 9.99 11.18 -4.10
C ARG A 158 9.13 10.39 -5.08
N ARG A 159 9.61 9.21 -5.51
CA ARG A 159 8.85 8.23 -6.26
C ARG A 159 7.73 7.64 -5.39
N GLY A 160 6.57 7.37 -5.97
CA GLY A 160 5.50 6.64 -5.30
C GLY A 160 5.96 5.23 -4.91
N ALA A 161 5.49 4.74 -3.77
CA ALA A 161 5.80 3.41 -3.28
C ALA A 161 4.51 2.68 -2.90
N GLN A 162 4.39 1.44 -3.34
CA GLN A 162 3.19 0.64 -3.13
C GLN A 162 3.53 -0.72 -2.51
N MET A 163 2.57 -1.28 -1.78
CA MET A 163 2.63 -2.65 -1.24
C MET A 163 1.39 -3.41 -1.71
N GLY A 164 1.58 -4.57 -2.33
CA GLY A 164 0.48 -5.45 -2.74
C GLY A 164 0.60 -6.78 -2.01
N VAL A 165 -0.49 -7.22 -1.39
CA VAL A 165 -0.54 -8.55 -0.77
C VAL A 165 -1.58 -9.45 -1.41
N LEU A 166 -1.31 -10.74 -1.36
CA LEU A 166 -2.23 -11.80 -1.77
C LEU A 166 -2.18 -12.96 -0.76
N ARG A 167 -3.33 -13.51 -0.39
CA ARG A 167 -3.41 -14.66 0.52
C ARG A 167 -2.81 -15.92 -0.08
N CYS A 168 -2.19 -16.74 0.78
CA CYS A 168 -1.56 -18.00 0.39
C CYS A 168 -2.55 -19.04 -0.17
N ASP A 169 -3.85 -18.87 0.04
CA ASP A 169 -4.92 -19.72 -0.51
C ASP A 169 -5.64 -19.08 -1.71
N HIS A 170 -5.20 -17.92 -2.21
CA HIS A 170 -5.81 -17.34 -3.40
C HIS A 170 -5.49 -18.19 -4.65
N PRO A 171 -6.45 -18.48 -5.55
CA PRO A 171 -6.21 -19.30 -6.75
C PRO A 171 -5.11 -18.83 -7.69
N ASP A 172 -4.84 -17.52 -7.71
CA ASP A 172 -3.75 -16.92 -8.50
C ASP A 172 -2.42 -16.78 -7.71
N ILE A 173 -2.25 -17.47 -6.58
CA ILE A 173 -1.05 -17.32 -5.72
C ILE A 173 0.25 -17.73 -6.41
N GLU A 174 0.23 -18.82 -7.20
CA GLU A 174 1.41 -19.26 -7.95
C GLU A 174 1.82 -18.24 -9.02
N ASP A 175 0.84 -17.65 -9.74
CA ASP A 175 1.12 -16.55 -10.67
C ASP A 175 1.67 -15.31 -9.93
N PHE A 176 1.20 -15.06 -8.69
CA PHE A 176 1.60 -13.91 -7.90
C PHE A 176 3.04 -14.00 -7.41
N ILE A 177 3.49 -15.17 -6.94
CA ILE A 177 4.89 -15.34 -6.50
C ILE A 177 5.89 -15.16 -7.65
N HIS A 178 5.47 -15.44 -8.89
CA HIS A 178 6.26 -15.24 -10.10
C HIS A 178 6.03 -13.87 -10.77
N ALA A 179 5.18 -13.01 -10.20
CA ALA A 179 4.75 -11.77 -10.86
C ALA A 179 5.89 -10.75 -11.09
N LYS A 180 7.02 -10.92 -10.41
CA LYS A 180 8.22 -10.06 -10.52
C LYS A 180 9.44 -10.76 -11.11
N ASP A 181 9.30 -11.98 -11.63
CA ASP A 181 10.42 -12.72 -12.23
C ASP A 181 10.96 -12.04 -13.50
N ARG A 182 10.10 -11.30 -14.20
CA ARG A 182 10.49 -10.52 -15.39
C ARG A 182 10.85 -9.10 -15.00
N ALA A 183 12.02 -8.66 -15.46
CA ALA A 183 12.46 -7.28 -15.30
C ALA A 183 11.44 -6.30 -15.86
N GLY A 184 11.13 -5.24 -15.10
CA GLY A 184 10.19 -4.20 -15.50
C GLY A 184 8.73 -4.45 -15.10
N GLU A 185 8.39 -5.61 -14.54
CA GLU A 185 7.04 -5.86 -14.00
C GLU A 185 6.94 -5.40 -12.54
N LEU A 186 5.84 -4.70 -12.20
CA LEU A 186 5.46 -4.31 -10.84
C LEU A 186 6.61 -3.58 -10.09
N THR A 187 7.30 -2.68 -10.78
CA THR A 187 8.52 -2.04 -10.25
C THR A 187 8.23 -1.04 -9.13
N ASN A 188 7.00 -0.52 -9.03
CA ASN A 188 6.57 0.37 -7.96
C ASN A 188 5.95 -0.37 -6.76
N PHE A 189 5.86 -1.70 -6.85
CA PHE A 189 5.30 -2.54 -5.79
C PHE A 189 6.37 -3.32 -5.05
N ASN A 190 6.32 -3.29 -3.73
CA ASN A 190 6.70 -4.46 -2.95
C ASN A 190 5.52 -5.44 -2.95
N ILE A 191 5.80 -6.74 -3.00
CA ILE A 191 4.77 -7.78 -2.92
C ILE A 191 5.04 -8.70 -1.73
N SER A 192 3.99 -9.19 -1.10
CA SER A 192 4.10 -10.14 0.02
C SER A 192 2.91 -11.10 0.03
N VAL A 193 3.15 -12.33 0.48
CA VAL A 193 2.10 -13.34 0.64
C VAL A 193 1.56 -13.26 2.06
N VAL A 194 0.23 -13.21 2.21
CA VAL A 194 -0.42 -13.33 3.51
C VAL A 194 -0.51 -14.80 3.86
N VAL A 195 0.39 -15.26 4.72
CA VAL A 195 0.47 -16.64 5.20
C VAL A 195 -0.39 -16.82 6.44
N THR A 196 -1.10 -17.95 6.53
CA THR A 196 -1.94 -18.30 7.68
C THR A 196 -1.30 -19.43 8.50
N ASP A 197 -1.65 -19.54 9.78
CA ASP A 197 -1.21 -20.66 10.60
C ASP A 197 -1.67 -22.02 10.05
N ALA A 198 -2.83 -22.05 9.38
CA ALA A 198 -3.34 -23.27 8.74
C ALA A 198 -2.41 -23.73 7.60
N PHE A 199 -1.89 -22.78 6.81
CA PHE A 199 -0.91 -23.09 5.77
C PHE A 199 0.39 -23.62 6.37
N LEU A 200 0.91 -22.97 7.41
CA LEU A 200 2.14 -23.42 8.07
C LEU A 200 2.00 -24.85 8.62
N ARG A 201 0.88 -25.17 9.26
CA ARG A 201 0.59 -26.54 9.71
C ARG A 201 0.48 -27.54 8.56
N ALA A 202 -0.13 -27.15 7.43
CA ALA A 202 -0.22 -28.01 6.25
C ALA A 202 1.17 -28.32 5.69
N VAL A 203 2.06 -27.33 5.62
CA VAL A 203 3.47 -27.51 5.21
C VAL A 203 4.21 -28.45 6.16
N GLU A 204 4.10 -28.25 7.48
CA GLU A 204 4.73 -29.13 8.48
C GLU A 204 4.26 -30.59 8.38
N ALA A 205 2.98 -30.79 8.06
CA ALA A 205 2.39 -32.11 7.92
C ALA A 205 2.53 -32.71 6.51
N ASN A 206 3.12 -31.99 5.55
CA ASN A 206 3.12 -32.34 4.12
C ASN A 206 1.70 -32.69 3.62
N ALA A 207 0.73 -31.85 3.98
CA ALA A 207 -0.67 -32.01 3.65
C ALA A 207 -1.08 -31.12 2.47
N ASP A 208 -2.11 -31.56 1.77
CA ASP A 208 -2.72 -30.86 0.65
C ASP A 208 -3.20 -29.44 1.04
N TRP A 209 -3.14 -28.50 0.09
CA TRP A 209 -3.59 -27.12 0.30
C TRP A 209 -4.59 -26.65 -0.75
N ASP A 210 -5.81 -26.32 -0.29
CA ASP A 210 -6.87 -25.81 -1.17
C ASP A 210 -6.64 -24.34 -1.55
N LEU A 211 -6.70 -24.06 -2.84
CA LEU A 211 -6.78 -22.71 -3.39
C LEU A 211 -8.24 -22.31 -3.57
N VAL A 212 -8.69 -21.31 -2.82
CA VAL A 212 -10.10 -21.00 -2.63
C VAL A 212 -10.47 -19.55 -2.88
N HIS A 213 -11.68 -19.31 -3.40
CA HIS A 213 -12.25 -17.96 -3.49
C HIS A 213 -13.79 -17.98 -3.42
N ARG A 214 -14.39 -16.87 -2.97
CA ARG A 214 -15.87 -16.71 -2.94
C ARG A 214 -16.52 -16.64 -4.33
N ALA A 215 -15.72 -16.22 -5.32
CA ALA A 215 -16.19 -16.04 -6.68
C ALA A 215 -16.39 -17.39 -7.35
N GLU A 216 -17.42 -17.47 -8.18
CA GLU A 216 -17.72 -18.66 -8.94
C GLU A 216 -16.70 -18.82 -10.09
N PRO A 217 -16.07 -20.00 -10.24
CA PRO A 217 -15.19 -20.29 -11.38
C PRO A 217 -15.91 -20.11 -12.72
N GLY A 218 -15.17 -19.67 -13.73
CA GLY A 218 -15.68 -19.65 -15.11
C GLY A 218 -15.90 -21.06 -15.65
N GLU A 219 -16.57 -21.15 -16.80
CA GLU A 219 -16.96 -22.42 -17.42
C GLU A 219 -15.79 -23.39 -17.60
N ALA A 220 -14.63 -22.89 -18.08
CA ALA A 220 -13.43 -23.69 -18.29
C ALA A 220 -12.84 -24.30 -17.00
N GLN A 221 -13.05 -23.65 -15.85
CA GLN A 221 -12.53 -24.10 -14.55
C GLN A 221 -13.60 -24.85 -13.73
N ARG A 222 -14.87 -24.77 -14.14
CA ARG A 222 -16.00 -25.27 -13.34
C ARG A 222 -15.99 -26.78 -13.15
N ALA A 223 -15.52 -27.53 -14.15
CA ALA A 223 -15.47 -28.99 -14.09
C ALA A 223 -14.49 -29.54 -13.03
N MET A 224 -13.46 -28.76 -12.68
CA MET A 224 -12.44 -29.14 -11.70
C MET A 224 -12.69 -28.51 -10.32
N ALA A 225 -13.66 -27.61 -10.22
CA ALA A 225 -13.94 -26.88 -9.01
C ALA A 225 -15.01 -27.57 -8.17
N SER A 226 -14.82 -27.53 -6.86
CA SER A 226 -15.81 -27.96 -5.87
C SER A 226 -16.21 -26.79 -4.98
N ARG A 227 -17.27 -26.96 -4.20
CA ARG A 227 -17.72 -25.94 -3.24
C ARG A 227 -17.70 -26.53 -1.85
N ARG A 228 -17.03 -25.84 -0.94
CA ARG A 228 -16.98 -26.17 0.49
C ARG A 228 -18.25 -25.74 1.20
N ASP A 229 -18.47 -26.30 2.39
CA ASP A 229 -19.64 -25.99 3.23
C ASP A 229 -19.64 -24.53 3.73
N ASP A 230 -18.46 -23.91 3.84
CA ASP A 230 -18.30 -22.48 4.14
C ASP A 230 -18.66 -21.55 2.98
N GLY A 231 -19.05 -22.14 1.83
CA GLY A 231 -19.50 -21.43 0.65
C GLY A 231 -18.38 -21.00 -0.31
N LEU A 232 -17.10 -21.24 0.02
CA LEU A 232 -15.96 -20.97 -0.86
C LEU A 232 -15.87 -22.02 -1.97
N TRP A 233 -15.46 -21.56 -3.16
CA TRP A 233 -15.10 -22.43 -4.27
C TRP A 233 -13.64 -22.84 -4.14
N VAL A 234 -13.38 -24.15 -4.19
CA VAL A 234 -12.03 -24.70 -4.37
C VAL A 234 -11.76 -24.74 -5.87
N TYR A 235 -10.77 -23.97 -6.31
CA TYR A 235 -10.36 -23.91 -7.71
C TYR A 235 -9.38 -25.03 -8.05
N ARG A 236 -8.51 -25.38 -7.10
CA ARG A 236 -7.51 -26.46 -7.18
C ARG A 236 -7.01 -26.78 -5.77
N THR A 237 -6.52 -28.00 -5.59
CA THR A 237 -5.79 -28.44 -4.39
C THR A 237 -4.34 -28.73 -4.81
N LEU A 238 -3.37 -28.22 -4.04
CA LEU A 238 -1.93 -28.42 -4.21
C LEU A 238 -1.43 -29.59 -3.38
#